data_AF-A0A7K1WUB9-F1
#
_entry.id   AF-A0A7K1WUB9-F1
#
_cell.length_a   1.000
_cell.length_b   1.000
_cell.length_c   1.000
_cell.angle_alpha   90.00
_cell.angle_beta   90.00
_cell.angle_gamma   90.00
#
_symmetry.space_group_name_H-M   'P 1'
#
loop_
_entity.id
_entity.type
_entity.pdbx_description
1 polymer ?
#
loop_
_entity_poly.entity_id
_entity_poly.type
_entity_poly.pdbx_seq_one_letter_code
_entity_poly.pdbx_strand_id
1 'polypeptide(L)'
;MSTLIFIPIVLVIAGIVFMIYVNKKHKTAKGEIDLNFERTKYDQYKQELLANDFSQLKHWMKGKAIDAFTSASVPQSTSSKVQEIVTDGLKNAALSTIGVKLRRVETDCFWVLSGNDLHFFTTNTVGELDEHIVFDNFRIEDAKLEYGGVLKSQLGVYSKSSEEYLPKTHVITFYIDGSPLSLEIHDRLNYVTAPEDMLNLKKQLETRAKYQIVGERFLDILQNKVPHLKVA
;
A
#
# COMPACT_ATOMS: atom_id res chain seq x y z
N MET A 1 22.99 -20.93 46.64
CA MET A 1 22.81 -19.99 45.51
C MET A 1 21.42 -20.21 44.93
N SER A 2 20.63 -19.13 44.90
CA SER A 2 19.17 -19.18 44.75
C SER A 2 18.72 -19.56 43.32
N THR A 3 17.74 -20.45 43.23
CA THR A 3 17.00 -20.83 42.00
C THR A 3 16.46 -19.61 41.22
N LEU A 4 16.30 -18.45 41.86
CA LEU A 4 15.90 -17.18 41.24
C LEU A 4 16.90 -16.64 40.20
N ILE A 5 18.20 -17.00 40.26
CA ILE A 5 19.20 -16.57 39.25
C ILE A 5 19.19 -17.46 38.01
N PHE A 6 18.72 -18.71 38.12
CA PHE A 6 18.64 -19.63 36.98
C PHE A 6 17.45 -19.36 36.06
N ILE A 7 16.33 -18.87 36.59
CA ILE A 7 15.15 -18.51 35.81
C ILE A 7 15.46 -17.53 34.66
N PRO A 8 16.13 -16.38 34.88
CA PRO A 8 16.44 -15.46 33.78
C PRO A 8 17.41 -16.07 32.75
N ILE A 9 18.36 -16.89 33.19
CA ILE A 9 19.32 -17.56 32.29
C ILE A 9 18.59 -18.56 31.37
N VAL A 10 17.70 -19.38 31.93
CA VAL A 10 16.90 -20.35 31.15
C VAL A 10 15.99 -19.63 30.16
N LEU A 11 15.37 -18.51 30.54
CA LEU A 11 14.54 -17.71 29.63
C LEU A 11 15.34 -17.09 28.47
N VAL A 12 16.56 -16.60 28.74
CA VAL A 12 17.45 -16.08 27.69
C VAL A 12 17.85 -17.19 26.72
N ILE A 13 18.25 -18.36 27.22
CA ILE A 13 18.62 -19.50 26.38
C ILE A 13 17.42 -19.97 25.56
N ALA A 14 16.24 -20.11 26.18
CA ALA A 14 15.01 -20.47 25.49
C ALA A 14 14.64 -19.45 24.40
N GLY A 15 14.81 -18.15 24.67
CA GLY A 15 14.62 -17.08 23.70
C GLY A 15 15.57 -17.16 22.50
N ILE A 16 16.86 -17.44 22.73
CA ILE A 16 17.85 -17.62 21.66
C ILE A 16 17.52 -18.85 20.81
N VAL A 17 17.22 -19.99 21.44
CA VAL A 17 16.84 -21.23 20.73
C VAL A 17 15.56 -21.02 19.92
N PHE A 18 14.56 -20.34 20.50
CA PHE A 18 13.32 -19.99 19.80
C PHE A 18 13.60 -19.08 18.59
N MET A 19 14.43 -18.05 18.74
CA MET A 19 14.83 -17.15 17.64
C MET A 19 15.52 -17.93 16.50
N ILE A 20 16.45 -18.83 16.81
CA ILE A 20 17.14 -19.66 15.81
C ILE A 20 16.13 -20.54 15.07
N TYR A 21 15.22 -21.18 15.80
CA TYR A 21 14.18 -22.04 15.23
C TYR A 21 13.26 -21.27 14.27
N VAL A 22 12.76 -20.11 14.69
CA VAL A 22 11.89 -19.25 13.87
C VAL A 22 12.62 -18.75 12.62
N ASN A 23 13.88 -18.28 12.77
CA ASN A 23 14.69 -17.82 11.63
C ASN A 23 14.94 -18.93 10.60
N LYS A 24 15.18 -20.16 11.06
CA LYS A 24 15.35 -21.32 10.16
C LYS A 24 14.06 -21.60 9.40
N LYS A 25 12.92 -21.67 10.09
CA LYS A 25 11.60 -21.86 9.47
C LYS A 25 11.29 -20.75 8.44
N HIS A 26 11.61 -19.50 8.76
CA HIS A 26 11.44 -18.37 7.86
C HIS A 26 12.23 -18.53 6.57
N LYS A 27 13.52 -18.87 6.66
CA LYS A 27 14.37 -19.09 5.49
C LYS A 27 13.87 -20.23 4.62
N THR A 28 13.46 -21.34 5.23
CA THR A 28 12.90 -22.48 4.50
C THR A 28 11.60 -22.10 3.80
N ALA A 29 10.62 -21.55 4.51
CA ALA A 29 9.33 -21.18 3.94
C ALA A 29 9.47 -20.12 2.83
N LYS A 30 10.39 -19.14 3.00
CA LYS A 30 10.69 -18.16 1.96
C LYS A 30 11.33 -18.78 0.73
N GLY A 31 12.24 -19.74 0.91
CA GLY A 31 12.90 -20.44 -0.19
C GLY A 31 11.96 -21.34 -1.00
N GLU A 32 10.83 -21.75 -0.43
CA GLU A 32 9.78 -22.49 -1.12
C GLU A 32 8.93 -21.60 -2.06
N ILE A 33 8.93 -20.28 -1.86
CA ILE A 33 8.14 -19.34 -2.66
C ILE A 33 8.98 -18.82 -3.82
N ASP A 34 8.72 -19.35 -5.02
CA ASP A 34 9.30 -18.82 -6.25
C ASP A 34 8.46 -17.64 -6.77
N LEU A 35 8.91 -16.41 -6.49
CA LEU A 35 8.21 -15.20 -6.94
C LEU A 35 8.06 -15.10 -8.46
N ASN A 36 8.95 -15.69 -9.26
CA ASN A 36 8.79 -15.68 -10.72
C ASN A 36 7.63 -16.57 -11.16
N PHE A 37 7.50 -17.74 -10.54
CA PHE A 37 6.34 -18.59 -10.74
C PHE A 37 5.06 -17.91 -10.22
N GLU A 38 5.10 -17.32 -9.03
CA GLU A 38 3.93 -16.64 -8.44
C GLU A 38 3.42 -15.47 -9.29
N ARG A 39 4.30 -14.73 -9.99
CA ARG A 39 3.91 -13.69 -10.95
C ARG A 39 2.99 -14.20 -12.06
N THR A 40 3.13 -15.46 -12.47
CA THR A 40 2.28 -16.05 -13.51
C THR A 40 0.82 -16.21 -13.07
N LYS A 41 0.55 -16.14 -11.76
CA LYS A 41 -0.79 -16.27 -11.17
C LYS A 41 -1.48 -14.93 -10.92
N TYR A 42 -0.96 -13.84 -11.49
CA TYR A 42 -1.49 -12.49 -11.28
C TYR A 42 -3.02 -12.41 -11.41
N ASP A 43 -3.60 -12.94 -12.49
CA ASP A 43 -5.05 -12.85 -12.71
C ASP A 43 -5.84 -13.65 -11.66
N GLN A 44 -5.36 -14.83 -11.28
CA GLN A 44 -5.97 -15.62 -10.21
C GLN A 44 -5.95 -14.85 -8.90
N TYR A 45 -4.81 -14.27 -8.53
CA TYR A 45 -4.65 -13.50 -7.30
C TYR A 45 -5.46 -12.22 -7.29
N LYS A 46 -5.53 -11.50 -8.41
CA LYS A 46 -6.39 -10.34 -8.55
C LYS A 46 -7.85 -10.70 -8.27
N GLN A 47 -8.34 -11.79 -8.86
CA GLN A 47 -9.73 -12.21 -8.66
C GLN A 47 -10.02 -12.68 -7.23
N GLU A 48 -9.10 -13.45 -6.65
CA GLU A 48 -9.22 -13.94 -5.27
C GLU A 48 -9.24 -12.78 -4.26
N LEU A 49 -8.31 -11.84 -4.40
CA LEU A 49 -8.22 -10.67 -3.51
C LEU A 49 -9.46 -9.77 -3.64
N LEU A 50 -9.97 -9.54 -4.86
CA LEU A 50 -11.19 -8.76 -5.05
C LEU A 50 -12.47 -9.51 -4.66
N ALA A 51 -12.42 -10.83 -4.46
CA ALA A 51 -13.54 -11.62 -3.95
C ALA A 51 -13.57 -11.63 -2.41
N ASN A 52 -12.40 -11.55 -1.78
CA ASN A 52 -12.22 -11.67 -0.34
C ASN A 52 -11.76 -10.32 0.24
N ASP A 53 -10.45 -10.20 0.47
CA ASP A 53 -9.78 -9.17 1.27
C ASP A 53 -10.05 -7.72 0.81
N PHE A 54 -10.33 -7.53 -0.49
CA PHE A 54 -10.58 -6.23 -1.11
C PHE A 54 -11.93 -6.17 -1.85
N SER A 55 -12.91 -6.97 -1.40
CA SER A 55 -14.27 -7.00 -1.98
C SER A 55 -14.98 -5.64 -1.97
N GLN A 56 -14.67 -4.77 -1.02
CA GLN A 56 -15.16 -3.39 -0.94
C GLN A 56 -14.84 -2.56 -2.20
N LEU A 57 -13.72 -2.83 -2.88
CA LEU A 57 -13.37 -2.12 -4.12
C LEU A 57 -14.40 -2.40 -5.22
N LYS A 58 -14.97 -3.61 -5.30
CA LYS A 58 -16.05 -3.91 -6.26
C LYS A 58 -17.30 -3.09 -5.97
N HIS A 59 -17.62 -2.88 -4.70
CA HIS A 59 -18.75 -2.05 -4.28
C HIS A 59 -18.52 -0.58 -4.62
N TRP A 60 -17.35 -0.03 -4.27
CA TRP A 60 -17.01 1.37 -4.53
C TRP A 60 -16.93 1.70 -6.03
N MET A 61 -16.50 0.73 -6.85
CA MET A 61 -16.47 0.87 -8.31
C MET A 61 -17.85 0.78 -8.98
N LYS A 62 -18.92 0.45 -8.24
CA LYS A 62 -20.32 0.42 -8.74
C LYS A 62 -20.49 -0.35 -10.05
N GLY A 63 -19.80 -1.49 -10.17
CA GLY A 63 -19.87 -2.36 -11.35
C GLY A 63 -18.93 -1.98 -12.50
N LYS A 64 -18.16 -0.90 -12.40
CA LYS A 64 -17.04 -0.63 -13.32
C LYS A 64 -15.97 -1.73 -13.20
N ALA A 65 -15.29 -2.02 -14.30
CA ALA A 65 -14.22 -3.01 -14.34
C ALA A 65 -13.02 -2.57 -13.45
N ILE A 66 -12.31 -3.55 -12.88
CA ILE A 66 -11.07 -3.33 -12.14
C ILE A 66 -9.95 -3.98 -12.94
N ASP A 67 -9.25 -3.17 -13.73
CA ASP A 67 -8.15 -3.65 -14.57
C ASP A 67 -6.95 -4.01 -13.69
N ALA A 68 -6.61 -3.12 -12.75
CA ALA A 68 -5.56 -3.28 -11.75
C ALA A 68 -5.90 -2.49 -10.48
N PHE A 69 -5.32 -2.89 -9.34
CA PHE A 69 -5.42 -2.11 -8.10
C PHE A 69 -4.18 -2.30 -7.22
N THR A 70 -3.90 -1.32 -6.36
CA THR A 70 -2.83 -1.39 -5.35
C THR A 70 -3.13 -0.47 -4.16
N SER A 71 -2.34 -0.58 -3.10
CA SER A 71 -2.39 0.36 -1.97
C SER A 71 -1.76 1.69 -2.32
N ALA A 72 -2.15 2.70 -1.56
CA ALA A 72 -1.78 4.07 -1.79
C ALA A 72 -1.60 4.82 -0.47
N SER A 73 -1.09 6.04 -0.55
CA SER A 73 -1.10 6.99 0.57
C SER A 73 -1.03 8.43 0.08
N VAL A 74 -1.34 9.36 0.98
CA VAL A 74 -1.09 10.78 0.77
C VAL A 74 0.30 11.11 1.35
N PRO A 75 1.25 11.63 0.55
CA PRO A 75 2.59 11.93 1.02
C PRO A 75 2.61 12.88 2.22
N GLN A 76 3.61 12.69 3.08
CA GLN A 76 3.75 13.46 4.30
C GLN A 76 3.96 14.97 4.07
N SER A 77 4.72 15.33 3.04
CA SER A 77 4.97 16.74 2.68
C SER A 77 3.75 17.43 2.06
N THR A 78 2.78 16.66 1.58
CA THR A 78 1.54 17.19 1.00
C THR A 78 0.57 17.61 2.11
N SER A 79 0.54 16.93 3.26
CA SER A 79 -0.43 17.26 4.32
C SER A 79 -0.18 18.61 5.01
N SER A 80 1.08 19.06 5.10
CA SER A 80 1.40 20.40 5.61
C SER A 80 1.02 21.50 4.64
N LYS A 81 0.99 21.23 3.33
CA LYS A 81 0.48 22.16 2.31
C LYS A 81 -1.04 22.19 2.21
N VAL A 82 -1.73 21.15 2.69
CA VAL A 82 -3.20 21.07 2.68
C VAL A 82 -3.81 21.72 3.94
N GLN A 83 -3.08 21.75 5.06
CA GLN A 83 -3.58 22.29 6.33
C GLN A 83 -3.59 23.83 6.45
N GLU A 84 -2.92 24.56 5.56
CA GLU A 84 -2.85 26.04 5.61
C GLU A 84 -3.85 26.77 4.68
N ILE A 85 -4.79 26.07 4.05
CA ILE A 85 -5.81 26.71 3.18
C ILE A 85 -7.20 26.73 3.86
N VAL A 86 -7.24 26.81 5.19
CA VAL A 86 -8.49 26.99 5.93
C VAL A 86 -8.30 27.97 7.09
N THR A 87 -7.77 29.16 6.81
CA THR A 87 -8.02 30.32 7.68
C THR A 87 -7.87 31.61 6.88
N ASP A 88 -8.93 32.42 6.94
CA ASP A 88 -9.04 33.81 6.51
C ASP A 88 -9.19 34.12 5.01
N GLY A 89 -10.46 34.14 4.58
CA GLY A 89 -10.98 35.36 3.96
C GLY A 89 -10.81 35.56 2.46
N LEU A 90 -10.28 34.62 1.67
CA LEU A 90 -10.29 34.76 0.21
C LEU A 90 -10.40 33.42 -0.55
N LYS A 91 -11.59 33.19 -1.10
CA LYS A 91 -11.90 32.41 -2.31
C LYS A 91 -11.28 30.99 -2.41
N ASN A 92 -12.08 30.05 -1.91
CA ASN A 92 -12.33 28.74 -2.52
C ASN A 92 -12.17 28.75 -4.06
N ALA A 93 -11.32 27.86 -4.60
CA ALA A 93 -11.46 27.38 -5.98
C ALA A 93 -10.58 26.17 -6.35
N ALA A 94 -9.47 25.88 -5.66
CA ALA A 94 -8.56 24.83 -6.17
C ALA A 94 -8.89 23.41 -5.66
N LEU A 95 -9.33 23.28 -4.41
CA LEU A 95 -9.67 21.97 -3.78
C LEU A 95 -11.18 21.80 -3.51
N SER A 96 -11.93 22.91 -3.49
CA SER A 96 -13.39 22.92 -3.35
C SER A 96 -14.14 22.42 -4.58
N THR A 97 -13.50 22.37 -5.75
CA THR A 97 -14.10 21.90 -7.01
C THR A 97 -14.13 20.38 -7.09
N ILE A 98 -13.25 19.70 -6.34
CA ILE A 98 -13.27 18.24 -6.16
C ILE A 98 -14.02 17.86 -4.87
N GLY A 99 -14.12 18.77 -3.90
CA GLY A 99 -14.91 18.57 -2.67
C GLY A 99 -14.25 17.67 -1.63
N VAL A 100 -12.99 17.26 -1.85
CA VAL A 100 -12.35 16.14 -1.15
C VAL A 100 -11.43 16.62 -0.03
N LYS A 101 -11.66 16.12 1.19
CA LYS A 101 -10.81 16.32 2.37
C LYS A 101 -9.82 15.17 2.49
N LEU A 102 -8.67 15.27 1.82
CA LEU A 102 -7.56 14.33 2.02
C LEU A 102 -6.97 14.52 3.44
N ARG A 103 -7.52 13.81 4.42
CA ARG A 103 -6.99 13.76 5.79
C ARG A 103 -5.78 12.84 5.82
N ARG A 104 -4.68 13.30 6.42
CA ARG A 104 -3.58 12.43 6.81
C ARG A 104 -3.94 11.71 8.10
N VAL A 105 -3.28 10.55 8.28
CA VAL A 105 -3.09 9.76 9.51
C VAL A 105 -3.84 8.43 9.43
N GLU A 106 -3.08 7.39 9.05
CA GLU A 106 -3.33 5.97 9.37
C GLU A 106 -4.51 5.25 8.72
N THR A 107 -5.21 5.85 7.76
CA THR A 107 -6.28 5.15 7.03
C THR A 107 -5.80 4.58 5.70
N ASP A 108 -6.37 3.44 5.31
CA ASP A 108 -6.01 2.77 4.05
C ASP A 108 -6.46 3.61 2.85
N CYS A 109 -5.60 3.72 1.85
CA CYS A 109 -5.92 4.33 0.56
C CYS A 109 -5.64 3.32 -0.57
N PHE A 110 -6.37 3.47 -1.67
CA PHE A 110 -6.28 2.55 -2.81
C PHE A 110 -6.25 3.28 -4.14
N TRP A 111 -5.44 2.76 -5.05
CA TRP A 111 -5.53 3.06 -6.46
C TRP A 111 -6.25 1.93 -7.19
N VAL A 112 -7.17 2.30 -8.08
CA VAL A 112 -7.84 1.37 -9.00
C VAL A 112 -7.79 1.94 -10.41
N LEU A 113 -7.34 1.13 -11.36
CA LEU A 113 -7.37 1.44 -12.79
C LEU A 113 -8.61 0.80 -13.41
N SER A 114 -9.39 1.59 -14.16
CA SER A 114 -10.63 1.14 -14.80
C SER A 114 -10.75 1.74 -16.19
N GLY A 115 -10.50 0.94 -17.23
CA GLY A 115 -10.44 1.46 -18.59
C GLY A 115 -9.28 2.45 -18.71
N ASN A 116 -9.60 3.73 -18.91
CA ASN A 116 -8.61 4.82 -18.99
C ASN A 116 -8.67 5.76 -17.78
N ASP A 117 -9.52 5.47 -16.78
CA ASP A 117 -9.68 6.28 -15.59
C ASP A 117 -8.85 5.69 -14.44
N LEU A 118 -8.24 6.59 -13.66
CA LEU A 118 -7.56 6.24 -12.42
C LEU A 118 -8.41 6.71 -11.24
N HIS A 119 -8.77 5.78 -10.36
CA HIS A 119 -9.62 6.00 -9.20
C HIS A 119 -8.76 5.96 -7.94
N PHE A 120 -8.80 7.03 -7.16
CA PHE A 120 -8.20 7.10 -5.83
C PHE A 120 -9.28 7.03 -4.77
N PHE A 121 -9.14 6.08 -3.85
CA PHE A 121 -10.04 5.91 -2.72
C PHE A 121 -9.30 6.16 -1.42
N THR A 122 -9.91 6.91 -0.51
CA THR A 122 -9.48 6.98 0.89
C THR A 122 -10.53 6.34 1.78
N THR A 123 -10.07 5.82 2.90
CA THR A 123 -10.96 5.31 3.95
C THR A 123 -10.95 6.21 5.17
N ASN A 124 -12.00 6.11 5.97
CA ASN A 124 -12.05 6.68 7.31
C ASN A 124 -11.41 5.71 8.33
N THR A 125 -11.39 6.09 9.60
CA THR A 125 -10.74 5.30 10.67
C THR A 125 -11.40 3.95 10.96
N VAL A 126 -12.61 3.70 10.43
CA VAL A 126 -13.31 2.42 10.55
C VAL A 126 -13.26 1.60 9.25
N GLY A 127 -12.49 2.06 8.24
CA GLY A 127 -12.28 1.36 6.98
C GLY A 127 -13.39 1.54 5.94
N GLU A 128 -14.33 2.46 6.17
CA GLU A 128 -15.37 2.79 5.18
C GLU A 128 -14.86 3.85 4.20
N LEU A 129 -15.47 3.89 3.01
CA LEU A 129 -15.15 4.89 1.99
C LEU A 129 -15.36 6.30 2.54
N ASP A 130 -14.30 7.11 2.51
CA ASP A 130 -14.35 8.52 2.89
C ASP A 130 -14.41 9.38 1.62
N GLU A 131 -13.42 9.23 0.73
CA GLU A 131 -13.32 10.02 -0.49
C GLU A 131 -13.05 9.14 -1.71
N HIS A 132 -13.60 9.56 -2.85
CA HIS A 132 -13.36 8.95 -4.16
C HIS A 132 -13.03 10.03 -5.19
N ILE A 133 -11.76 10.10 -5.60
CA ILE A 133 -11.30 10.98 -6.67
C ILE A 133 -11.16 10.17 -7.96
N VAL A 134 -11.65 10.72 -9.07
CA VAL A 134 -11.42 10.16 -10.41
C VAL A 134 -10.51 11.09 -11.19
N PHE A 135 -9.44 10.53 -11.73
CA PHE A 135 -8.56 11.16 -12.70
C PHE A 135 -8.88 10.55 -14.06
N ASP A 136 -9.45 11.36 -14.95
CA ASP A 136 -9.65 10.97 -16.34
C ASP A 136 -8.32 10.88 -17.10
N ASN A 137 -8.37 10.31 -18.30
CA ASN A 137 -7.21 10.13 -19.15
C ASN A 137 -6.41 11.42 -19.40
N PHE A 138 -7.07 12.57 -19.58
CA PHE A 138 -6.39 13.84 -19.83
C PHE A 138 -5.56 14.28 -18.62
N ARG A 139 -6.10 14.13 -17.40
CA ARG A 139 -5.36 14.42 -16.18
C ARG A 139 -4.18 13.49 -15.97
N ILE A 140 -4.32 12.21 -16.34
CA ILE A 140 -3.22 11.24 -16.26
C ILE A 140 -2.17 11.55 -17.34
N GLU A 141 -2.57 12.08 -18.49
CA GLU A 141 -1.66 12.48 -19.56
C GLU A 141 -0.69 13.59 -19.13
N ASP A 142 -1.12 14.53 -18.30
CA ASP A 142 -0.25 15.60 -17.78
C ASP A 142 0.46 15.23 -16.46
N ALA A 143 0.27 14.01 -15.96
CA ALA A 143 0.81 13.58 -14.69
C ALA A 143 2.32 13.29 -14.77
N LYS A 144 3.02 13.53 -13.66
CA LYS A 144 4.43 13.16 -13.49
C LYS A 144 4.57 12.02 -12.52
N LEU A 145 5.49 11.10 -12.79
CA LEU A 145 5.76 9.95 -11.96
C LEU A 145 7.23 9.92 -11.53
N GLU A 146 7.45 9.84 -10.22
CA GLU A 146 8.78 9.82 -9.62
C GLU A 146 8.91 8.65 -8.65
N TYR A 147 10.11 8.11 -8.47
CA TYR A 147 10.35 7.10 -7.45
C TYR A 147 10.37 7.74 -6.06
N GLY A 148 9.46 7.33 -5.18
CA GLY A 148 9.30 7.86 -3.82
C GLY A 148 10.14 7.15 -2.76
N GLY A 149 10.82 6.05 -3.10
CA GLY A 149 11.62 5.28 -2.16
C GLY A 149 10.85 4.16 -1.46
N VAL A 150 11.31 3.80 -0.26
CA VAL A 150 10.68 2.78 0.59
C VAL A 150 9.85 3.47 1.66
N LEU A 151 8.57 3.10 1.79
CA LEU A 151 7.67 3.64 2.80
C LEU A 151 8.10 3.17 4.19
N LYS A 152 8.76 4.08 4.92
CA LYS A 152 9.13 3.89 6.33
C LYS A 152 8.08 4.58 7.19
N SER A 153 7.54 3.89 8.21
CA SER A 153 6.70 4.52 9.23
C SER A 153 7.43 5.68 9.95
N GLN A 154 6.67 6.54 10.63
CA GLN A 154 7.25 7.69 11.33
C GLN A 154 8.03 7.30 12.58
N LEU A 155 7.74 6.13 13.16
CA LEU A 155 8.36 5.70 14.41
C LEU A 155 9.72 5.03 14.18
N GLY A 156 10.07 4.67 12.94
CA GLY A 156 11.40 4.10 12.63
C GLY A 156 11.67 2.72 13.25
N VAL A 157 10.72 2.14 13.99
CA VAL A 157 10.90 0.87 14.70
C VAL A 157 10.50 -0.30 13.81
N TYR A 158 11.42 -0.74 12.97
CA TYR A 158 11.33 -2.04 12.29
C TYR A 158 12.68 -2.72 12.39
N SER A 159 12.66 -4.05 12.51
CA SER A 159 13.88 -4.83 12.34
C SER A 159 14.37 -4.69 10.89
N LYS A 160 15.69 -4.76 10.67
CA LYS A 160 16.27 -4.84 9.30
C LYS A 160 15.65 -5.97 8.47
N SER A 161 15.25 -7.07 9.13
CA SER A 161 14.55 -8.19 8.48
C SER A 161 13.14 -7.84 8.00
N SER A 162 12.53 -6.77 8.51
CA SER A 162 11.21 -6.31 8.08
C SER A 162 11.26 -5.31 6.93
N GLU A 163 12.43 -4.71 6.67
CA GLU A 163 12.62 -3.70 5.62
C GLU A 163 12.33 -4.25 4.22
N GLU A 164 12.60 -5.53 3.98
CA GLU A 164 12.28 -6.19 2.70
C GLU A 164 10.77 -6.29 2.43
N TYR A 165 9.95 -6.23 3.47
CA TYR A 165 8.49 -6.28 3.35
C TYR A 165 7.85 -4.91 3.27
N LEU A 166 8.62 -3.83 3.41
CA LEU A 166 8.09 -2.47 3.28
C LEU A 166 7.73 -2.16 1.82
N PRO A 167 6.62 -1.44 1.58
CA PRO A 167 6.25 -0.98 0.25
C PRO A 167 7.32 -0.10 -0.37
N LYS A 168 7.60 -0.31 -1.64
CA LYS A 168 8.23 0.71 -2.48
C LYS A 168 7.14 1.60 -3.03
N THR A 169 7.39 2.90 -3.06
CA THR A 169 6.41 3.90 -3.45
C THR A 169 6.86 4.64 -4.69
N HIS A 170 5.90 4.99 -5.55
CA HIS A 170 6.06 5.99 -6.59
C HIS A 170 5.13 7.16 -6.27
N VAL A 171 5.58 8.38 -6.55
CA VAL A 171 4.76 9.57 -6.38
C VAL A 171 4.22 9.96 -7.74
N ILE A 172 2.90 9.94 -7.88
CA ILE A 172 2.21 10.48 -9.05
C ILE A 172 1.71 11.89 -8.70
N THR A 173 2.07 12.87 -9.52
CA THR A 173 1.70 14.28 -9.35
C THR A 173 0.83 14.74 -10.50
N PHE A 174 -0.38 15.19 -10.17
CA PHE A 174 -1.32 15.79 -11.09
C PHE A 174 -1.30 17.31 -10.96
N TYR A 175 -1.46 18.04 -12.07
CA TYR A 175 -1.62 19.49 -12.03
C TYR A 175 -3.09 19.85 -12.24
N ILE A 176 -3.74 20.29 -11.18
CA ILE A 176 -5.17 20.63 -11.18
C ILE A 176 -5.28 22.12 -10.95
N ASP A 177 -5.84 22.84 -11.93
CA ASP A 177 -6.01 24.30 -11.87
C ASP A 177 -4.73 25.06 -11.48
N GLY A 178 -3.59 24.59 -12.00
CA GLY A 178 -2.26 25.16 -11.73
C GLY A 178 -1.62 24.74 -10.40
N SER A 179 -2.30 23.93 -9.59
CA SER A 179 -1.79 23.43 -8.30
C SER A 179 -1.39 21.95 -8.39
N PRO A 180 -0.21 21.55 -7.89
CA PRO A 180 0.20 20.14 -7.89
C PRO A 180 -0.50 19.36 -6.77
N LEU A 181 -1.07 18.21 -7.11
CA LEU A 181 -1.58 17.19 -6.20
C LEU A 181 -0.73 15.93 -6.33
N SER A 182 0.08 15.65 -5.31
CA SER A 182 0.95 14.46 -5.27
C SER A 182 0.35 13.38 -4.38
N LEU A 183 0.33 12.15 -4.87
CA LEU A 183 -0.21 10.95 -4.22
C LEU A 183 0.76 9.78 -4.42
N GLU A 184 0.79 8.84 -3.48
CA GLU A 184 1.70 7.69 -3.52
C GLU A 184 0.99 6.44 -4.09
N ILE A 185 1.70 5.71 -4.95
CA ILE A 185 1.35 4.39 -5.47
C ILE A 185 2.29 3.39 -4.81
N HIS A 186 1.76 2.36 -4.16
CA HIS A 186 2.57 1.31 -3.54
C HIS A 186 2.79 0.14 -4.49
N ASP A 187 3.94 -0.53 -4.40
CA ASP A 187 4.25 -1.76 -5.14
C ASP A 187 3.60 -3.02 -4.54
N ARG A 188 2.76 -2.88 -3.52
CA ARG A 188 2.10 -3.99 -2.82
C ARG A 188 0.87 -3.49 -2.09
N LEU A 189 -0.06 -4.41 -1.85
CA LEU A 189 -1.20 -4.19 -0.99
C LEU A 189 -0.79 -4.23 0.49
N ASN A 190 -1.47 -3.46 1.34
CA ASN A 190 -1.26 -3.48 2.79
C ASN A 190 -1.72 -4.83 3.37
N TYR A 191 -0.79 -5.58 3.96
CA TYR A 191 -1.07 -6.87 4.59
C TYR A 191 -0.98 -6.76 6.11
N VAL A 192 -2.12 -6.97 6.77
CA VAL A 192 -2.23 -7.09 8.22
C VAL A 192 -2.43 -8.57 8.56
N THR A 193 -1.52 -9.13 9.35
CA THR A 193 -1.61 -10.53 9.78
C THR A 193 -2.81 -10.72 10.71
N ALA A 194 -3.70 -11.64 10.35
CA ALA A 194 -4.80 -12.04 11.22
C ALA A 194 -4.28 -12.74 12.49
N PRO A 195 -4.91 -12.54 13.67
CA PRO A 195 -4.45 -13.14 14.92
C PRO A 195 -4.24 -14.66 14.85
N GLU A 196 -5.13 -15.37 14.19
CA GLU A 196 -5.11 -16.82 13.96
C GLU A 196 -3.91 -17.29 13.13
N ASP A 197 -3.37 -16.42 12.27
CA ASP A 197 -2.28 -16.73 11.37
C ASP A 197 -0.92 -16.29 11.93
N MET A 198 -0.87 -15.64 13.10
CA MET A 198 0.36 -15.10 13.68
C MET A 198 1.51 -16.12 13.81
N LEU A 199 1.18 -17.40 14.06
CA LEU A 199 2.16 -18.48 14.16
C LEU A 199 2.34 -19.27 12.85
N ASN A 200 1.49 -19.04 11.85
CA ASN A 200 1.56 -19.70 10.55
C ASN A 200 2.39 -18.90 9.55
N LEU A 201 3.70 -18.98 9.72
CA LEU A 201 4.65 -18.20 8.92
C LEU A 201 4.55 -18.49 7.41
N LYS A 202 4.30 -19.74 7.02
CA LYS A 202 4.16 -20.11 5.62
C LYS A 202 2.99 -19.38 4.97
N LYS A 203 1.81 -19.45 5.59
CA LYS A 203 0.62 -18.74 5.12
C LYS A 203 0.83 -17.23 5.05
N GLN A 204 1.49 -16.64 6.06
CA GLN A 204 1.81 -15.22 6.02
C GLN A 204 2.70 -14.83 4.84
N LEU A 205 3.74 -15.62 4.54
CA LEU A 205 4.64 -15.35 3.41
C LEU A 205 3.94 -15.57 2.06
N GLU A 206 3.11 -16.60 1.93
CA GLU A 206 2.28 -16.84 0.74
C GLU A 206 1.29 -15.69 0.49
N THR A 207 0.60 -15.22 1.54
CA THR A 207 -0.30 -14.06 1.43
C THR A 207 0.45 -12.78 1.09
N ARG A 208 1.62 -12.53 1.71
CA ARG A 208 2.47 -11.39 1.35
C ARG A 208 2.91 -11.43 -0.11
N ALA A 209 3.31 -12.60 -0.60
CA ALA A 209 3.67 -12.78 -2.01
C ALA A 209 2.47 -12.44 -2.91
N LYS A 210 1.29 -12.99 -2.63
CA LYS A 210 0.04 -12.67 -3.35
C LYS A 210 -0.24 -11.16 -3.41
N TYR A 211 -0.15 -10.48 -2.27
CA TYR A 211 -0.40 -9.03 -2.16
C TYR A 211 0.66 -8.21 -2.91
N GLN A 212 1.91 -8.66 -2.91
CA GLN A 212 2.98 -8.06 -3.70
C GLN A 212 2.74 -8.26 -5.19
N ILE A 213 2.45 -9.48 -5.65
CA ILE A 213 2.24 -9.79 -7.07
C ILE A 213 1.13 -8.92 -7.68
N VAL A 214 0.02 -8.72 -6.95
CA VAL A 214 -1.08 -7.90 -7.45
C VAL A 214 -0.69 -6.42 -7.47
N GLY A 215 -0.08 -5.91 -6.40
CA GLY A 215 0.29 -4.50 -6.30
C GLY A 215 1.43 -4.10 -7.24
N GLU A 216 2.47 -4.91 -7.38
CA GLU A 216 3.66 -4.56 -8.20
C GLU A 216 3.30 -4.45 -9.67
N ARG A 217 2.28 -5.19 -10.11
CA ARG A 217 1.79 -5.19 -11.49
C ARG A 217 0.99 -3.94 -11.85
N PHE A 218 0.49 -3.20 -10.87
CA PHE A 218 -0.34 -2.02 -11.10
C PHE A 218 0.36 -0.99 -11.98
N LEU A 219 1.61 -0.66 -11.65
CA LEU A 219 2.34 0.38 -12.36
C LEU A 219 2.66 -0.03 -13.79
N ASP A 220 3.05 -1.28 -14.02
CA ASP A 220 3.27 -1.83 -15.38
C ASP A 220 2.00 -1.67 -16.24
N ILE A 221 0.83 -2.02 -15.70
CA ILE A 221 -0.45 -1.93 -16.43
C ILE A 221 -0.79 -0.45 -16.71
N LEU A 222 -0.61 0.43 -15.72
CA LEU A 222 -0.82 1.86 -15.89
C LEU A 222 0.09 2.44 -16.98
N GLN A 223 1.38 2.11 -16.96
CA GLN A 223 2.37 2.58 -17.93
C GLN A 223 2.14 2.03 -19.33
N ASN A 224 1.66 0.78 -19.46
CA ASN A 224 1.29 0.22 -20.74
C ASN A 224 0.10 0.96 -21.37
N LYS A 225 -0.82 1.49 -20.55
CA LYS A 225 -1.94 2.32 -21.03
C LYS A 225 -1.53 3.77 -21.27
N VAL A 226 -0.57 4.27 -20.50
CA VAL A 226 -0.13 5.66 -20.51
C VAL A 226 1.40 5.71 -20.70
N PRO A 227 1.90 5.49 -21.94
CA PRO A 227 3.32 5.21 -22.17
C PRO A 227 4.29 6.35 -21.85
N HIS A 228 3.83 7.60 -21.74
CA HIS A 228 4.65 8.74 -21.35
C HIS A 228 4.81 8.86 -19.82
N LEU A 229 3.97 8.20 -19.03
CA LEU A 229 4.01 8.21 -17.56
C LEU A 229 5.14 7.30 -17.04
N LYS A 230 6.37 7.61 -17.42
CA LYS A 230 7.57 6.87 -17.01
C LYS A 230 8.12 7.44 -15.71
N VAL A 231 8.75 6.57 -14.92
CA VAL A 231 9.47 6.98 -13.72
C VAL A 231 10.65 7.85 -14.15
N ALA A 232 10.65 9.10 -13.69
CA ALA A 232 11.75 10.04 -13.89
C ALA A 232 12.96 9.72 -13.00
#